data_AF-A0A6B3BAB9-F1
#
_entry.id   AF-A0A6B3BAB9-F1
#
_cell.length_a   1.000
_cell.length_b   1.000
_cell.length_c   1.000
_cell.angle_alpha   90.00
_cell.angle_beta   90.00
_cell.angle_gamma   90.00
#
_symmetry.space_group_name_H-M   'P 1'
#
loop_
_entity.id
_entity.type
_entity.pdbx_description
1 polymer ?
#
loop_
_entity_poly.entity_id
_entity_poly.type
_entity_poly.pdbx_seq_one_letter_code
_entity_poly.pdbx_strand_id
1 'polypeptide(L)'
;MPLAPYRLVWLALWVEASSTENAAFTEHFRAALAPHGEVTVHAYGPFHRTPQMLHFEIDLTPREAASECLQALGFNWVGDGWERPVDGKAFLHPAVHGAQAGAMEAATAPRYVTGDIVRVRDSPDAYELGLVGAEVIVGHPDYDADARPEVRTWRYSVHVEGQDETEDLTESDLEPTGRHVQLYGERINITHDGVAMGPSGMV
;
A
#
# COMPACT_ATOMS: atom_id res chain seq x y z
N MET A 1 6.90 -13.84 20.36
CA MET A 1 6.17 -12.61 20.72
C MET A 1 4.71 -12.75 20.30
N PRO A 2 3.74 -12.08 20.95
CA PRO A 2 2.40 -12.01 20.39
C PRO A 2 2.45 -11.31 19.02
N LEU A 3 1.68 -11.81 18.05
CA LEU A 3 1.57 -11.20 16.73
C LEU A 3 0.60 -10.02 16.79
N ALA A 4 0.85 -8.98 15.99
CA ALA A 4 -0.10 -7.90 15.79
C ALA A 4 -1.41 -8.45 15.17
N PRO A 5 -2.60 -7.99 15.60
CA PRO A 5 -3.86 -8.40 14.98
C PRO A 5 -3.95 -8.00 13.51
N TYR A 6 -3.52 -6.80 13.16
CA TYR A 6 -3.40 -6.37 11.77
C TYR A 6 -1.96 -6.55 11.29
N ARG A 7 -1.83 -7.23 10.14
CA ARG A 7 -0.55 -7.49 9.48
C ARG A 7 -0.74 -7.44 7.97
N LEU A 8 0.16 -6.75 7.29
CA LEU A 8 0.17 -6.66 5.84
C LEU A 8 1.62 -6.64 5.36
N VAL A 9 1.90 -7.47 4.37
CA VAL A 9 3.06 -7.35 3.49
C VAL A 9 2.53 -6.81 2.16
N TRP A 10 3.01 -5.64 1.77
CA TRP A 10 2.74 -5.07 0.45
C TRP A 10 3.91 -5.36 -0.48
N LEU A 11 3.62 -5.76 -1.71
CA LEU A 11 4.63 -5.91 -2.77
C LEU A 11 4.18 -5.13 -4.01
N ALA A 12 5.10 -4.38 -4.62
CA ALA A 12 4.94 -3.89 -6.00
C ALA A 12 5.90 -4.62 -6.92
N LEU A 13 5.37 -5.23 -7.98
CA LEU A 13 6.12 -6.04 -8.94
C LEU A 13 6.04 -5.43 -10.33
N TRP A 14 7.18 -5.39 -11.03
CA TRP A 14 7.26 -5.06 -12.44
C TRP A 14 7.68 -6.27 -13.24
N VAL A 15 6.84 -6.65 -14.21
CA VAL A 15 6.97 -7.90 -14.94
C VAL A 15 7.12 -7.62 -16.43
N GLU A 16 8.16 -8.16 -17.06
CA GLU A 16 8.31 -8.11 -18.52
C GLU A 16 7.34 -9.11 -19.17
N ALA A 17 6.16 -8.62 -19.55
CA ALA A 17 5.09 -9.43 -20.12
C ALA A 17 4.12 -8.57 -20.93
N SER A 18 3.38 -9.22 -21.84
CA SER A 18 2.28 -8.58 -22.56
C SER A 18 1.02 -8.50 -21.71
N SER A 19 0.12 -7.56 -21.99
CA SER A 19 -1.17 -7.44 -21.31
C SER A 19 -2.06 -8.69 -21.41
N THR A 20 -1.85 -9.52 -22.45
CA THR A 20 -2.58 -10.78 -22.62
C THR A 20 -2.21 -11.85 -21.57
N GLU A 21 -1.06 -11.69 -20.91
CA GLU A 21 -0.56 -12.63 -19.89
C GLU A 21 -0.96 -12.22 -18.47
N ASN A 22 -1.66 -11.08 -18.31
CA ASN A 22 -1.96 -10.48 -17.01
C ASN A 22 -2.70 -11.45 -16.05
N ALA A 23 -3.72 -12.14 -16.55
CA ALA A 23 -4.47 -13.12 -15.76
C ALA A 23 -3.60 -14.32 -15.31
N ALA A 24 -2.70 -14.79 -16.19
CA ALA A 24 -1.80 -15.90 -15.87
C ALA A 24 -0.80 -15.50 -14.77
N PHE A 25 -0.24 -14.29 -14.85
CA PHE A 25 0.63 -13.75 -13.79
C PHE A 25 -0.11 -13.54 -12.48
N THR A 26 -1.35 -13.06 -12.53
CA THR A 26 -2.21 -12.88 -11.35
C THR A 26 -2.38 -14.21 -10.59
N GLU A 27 -2.75 -15.29 -11.30
CA GLU A 27 -2.88 -16.61 -10.69
C GLU A 27 -1.54 -17.17 -10.21
N HIS A 28 -0.47 -16.96 -10.98
CA HIS A 28 0.87 -17.40 -10.59
C HIS A 28 1.31 -16.77 -9.26
N PHE A 29 1.18 -15.45 -9.12
CA PHE A 29 1.54 -14.76 -7.87
C PHE A 29 0.69 -15.21 -6.70
N ARG A 30 -0.62 -15.36 -6.91
CA ARG A 30 -1.52 -15.89 -5.88
C ARG A 30 -1.08 -17.27 -5.41
N ALA A 31 -0.81 -18.18 -6.33
CA ALA A 31 -0.37 -19.55 -6.01
C ALA A 31 1.00 -19.58 -5.33
N ALA A 32 1.95 -18.76 -5.81
CA ALA A 32 3.31 -18.70 -5.26
C ALA A 32 3.34 -18.13 -3.83
N LEU A 33 2.46 -17.19 -3.50
CA LEU A 33 2.43 -16.52 -2.20
C LEU A 33 1.45 -17.14 -1.20
N ALA A 34 0.49 -17.96 -1.65
CA ALA A 34 -0.47 -18.64 -0.78
C ALA A 34 0.12 -19.44 0.40
N PRO A 35 1.34 -20.04 0.30
CA PRO A 35 1.98 -20.66 1.46
C PRO A 35 2.26 -19.70 2.63
N HIS A 36 2.41 -18.40 2.35
CA HIS A 36 2.78 -17.39 3.34
C HIS A 36 1.56 -16.72 4.01
N GLY A 37 0.38 -16.77 3.39
CA GLY A 37 -0.79 -16.06 3.90
C GLY A 37 -1.96 -15.95 2.92
N GLU A 38 -2.90 -15.08 3.26
CA GLU A 38 -4.01 -14.71 2.38
C GLU A 38 -3.52 -13.63 1.41
N VAL A 39 -3.80 -13.81 0.11
CA VAL A 39 -3.20 -13.01 -0.96
C VAL A 39 -4.27 -12.35 -1.80
N THR A 40 -4.17 -11.03 -1.95
CA THR A 40 -4.91 -10.26 -2.95
C THR A 40 -3.92 -9.70 -3.96
N VAL A 41 -4.18 -9.92 -5.25
CA VAL A 41 -3.33 -9.43 -6.34
C VAL A 41 -4.10 -8.39 -7.14
N HIS A 42 -3.54 -7.18 -7.21
CA HIS A 42 -4.07 -6.04 -7.96
C HIS A 42 -3.28 -5.89 -9.26
N ALA A 43 -3.92 -6.22 -10.37
CA ALA A 43 -3.33 -6.19 -11.70
C ALA A 43 -3.63 -4.85 -12.40
N TYR A 44 -2.69 -3.91 -12.39
CA TYR A 44 -2.89 -2.59 -13.01
C TYR A 44 -2.65 -2.58 -14.53
N GLY A 45 -2.04 -3.63 -15.07
CA GLY A 45 -1.70 -3.69 -16.49
C GLY A 45 -0.42 -2.93 -16.81
N PRO A 46 -0.27 -2.36 -18.02
CA PRO A 46 0.97 -1.72 -18.45
C PRO A 46 1.41 -0.58 -17.54
N PHE A 47 2.67 -0.58 -17.14
CA PHE A 47 3.26 0.48 -16.34
C PHE A 47 3.44 1.75 -17.18
N HIS A 48 2.93 2.88 -16.71
CA HIS A 48 2.87 4.13 -17.50
C HIS A 48 4.23 4.65 -17.95
N ARG A 49 5.30 4.43 -17.16
CA ARG A 49 6.67 4.84 -17.52
C ARG A 49 7.38 3.82 -18.41
N THR A 50 6.95 2.57 -18.41
CA THR A 50 7.56 1.49 -19.20
C THR A 50 6.46 0.56 -19.69
N PRO A 51 5.74 0.92 -20.78
CA PRO A 51 4.53 0.21 -21.20
C PRO A 51 4.73 -1.25 -21.61
N GLN A 52 5.98 -1.69 -21.77
CA GLN A 52 6.36 -3.08 -22.03
C GLN A 52 6.37 -3.95 -20.76
N MET A 53 6.17 -3.36 -19.58
CA MET A 53 6.09 -4.05 -18.31
C MET A 53 4.66 -3.96 -17.75
N LEU A 54 4.22 -5.03 -17.09
CA LEU A 54 3.04 -5.02 -16.26
C LEU A 54 3.39 -4.62 -14.83
N HIS A 55 2.52 -3.83 -14.20
CA HIS A 55 2.59 -3.48 -12.78
C HIS A 55 1.55 -4.26 -11.99
N PHE A 56 2.01 -4.90 -10.92
CA PHE A 56 1.15 -5.58 -9.95
C PHE A 56 1.43 -5.03 -8.56
N GLU A 57 0.37 -4.78 -7.79
CA GLU A 57 0.50 -4.67 -6.34
C GLU A 57 -0.12 -5.90 -5.70
N ILE A 58 0.47 -6.34 -4.59
CA ILE A 58 0.03 -7.52 -3.87
C ILE A 58 -0.09 -7.17 -2.41
N ASP A 59 -1.28 -7.42 -1.87
CA ASP A 59 -1.53 -7.39 -0.44
C ASP A 59 -1.51 -8.81 0.09
N LEU A 60 -0.53 -9.11 0.93
CA LEU A 60 -0.36 -10.39 1.59
C LEU A 60 -0.63 -10.22 3.09
N THR A 61 -1.67 -10.84 3.62
CA THR A 61 -1.89 -10.95 5.06
C THR A 61 -1.14 -12.19 5.57
N PRO A 62 0.01 -12.01 6.25
CA PRO A 62 0.87 -13.13 6.61
C PRO A 62 0.32 -13.92 7.80
N ARG A 63 0.64 -15.22 7.80
CA ARG A 63 0.39 -16.12 8.95
C ARG A 63 1.30 -15.83 10.14
N GLU A 64 2.50 -15.36 9.84
CA GLU A 64 3.56 -14.99 10.77
C GLU A 64 3.68 -13.46 10.89
N ALA A 65 4.73 -12.97 11.54
CA ALA A 65 5.01 -11.54 11.55
C ALA A 65 5.31 -11.04 10.12
N ALA A 66 4.92 -9.81 9.79
CA ALA A 66 5.12 -9.26 8.45
C ALA A 66 6.60 -9.19 8.05
N SER A 67 7.48 -8.87 9.01
CA SER A 67 8.94 -8.86 8.81
C SER A 67 9.52 -10.27 8.58
N GLU A 68 9.05 -11.27 9.32
CA GLU A 68 9.45 -12.68 9.14
C GLU A 68 9.00 -13.19 7.75
N CYS A 69 7.79 -12.82 7.33
CA CYS A 69 7.28 -13.15 6.00
C CYS A 69 8.15 -12.53 4.89
N LEU A 70 8.56 -11.27 5.03
CA LEU A 70 9.45 -10.63 4.05
C LEU A 70 10.81 -11.31 3.98
N GLN A 71 11.38 -11.69 5.13
CA GLN A 71 12.61 -12.47 5.18
C GLN A 71 12.47 -13.83 4.50
N ALA A 72 11.34 -14.51 4.69
CA ALA A 72 11.04 -15.78 4.03
C ALA A 72 10.93 -15.63 2.51
N LEU A 73 10.46 -14.48 2.02
CA LEU A 73 10.44 -14.11 0.60
C LEU A 73 11.81 -13.67 0.06
N GLY A 74 12.81 -13.55 0.93
CA GLY A 74 14.20 -13.21 0.60
C GLY A 74 14.51 -11.71 0.63
N PHE A 75 13.63 -10.87 1.18
CA PHE A 75 13.92 -9.47 1.45
C PHE A 75 14.75 -9.32 2.73
N ASN A 76 15.60 -8.30 2.75
CA ASN A 76 16.39 -7.90 3.91
C ASN A 76 16.14 -6.42 4.17
N TRP A 77 16.16 -6.03 5.44
CA TRP A 77 16.13 -4.63 5.82
C TRP A 77 17.51 -4.01 5.59
N VAL A 78 17.60 -3.03 4.69
CA VAL A 78 18.84 -2.33 4.35
C VAL A 78 18.58 -0.83 4.39
N GLY A 79 19.32 -0.12 5.25
CA GLY A 79 19.08 1.31 5.47
C GLY A 79 17.69 1.56 6.06
N ASP A 80 16.83 2.16 5.24
CA ASP A 80 15.46 2.59 5.55
C ASP A 80 14.38 1.78 4.80
N GLY A 81 14.74 0.68 4.13
CA GLY A 81 13.79 -0.09 3.33
C GLY A 81 14.04 -1.59 3.25
N TRP A 82 13.02 -2.31 2.77
CA TRP A 82 13.13 -3.73 2.42
C TRP A 82 13.66 -3.88 1.00
N GLU A 83 14.84 -4.47 0.88
CA GLU A 83 15.50 -4.74 -0.40
C GLU A 83 15.74 -6.24 -0.57
N ARG A 84 15.63 -6.72 -1.82
CA ARG A 84 15.98 -8.09 -2.16
C ARG A 84 17.31 -8.11 -2.93
N PRO A 85 18.34 -8.81 -2.43
CA PRO A 85 19.57 -9.02 -3.18
C PRO A 85 19.31 -9.76 -4.50
N VAL A 86 19.95 -9.31 -5.57
CA VAL A 86 19.91 -9.98 -6.88
C VAL A 86 21.02 -11.05 -6.90
N ASP A 87 20.82 -12.15 -6.17
CA ASP A 87 21.78 -13.27 -6.10
C ASP A 87 21.66 -14.27 -7.26
N GLY A 88 21.12 -13.82 -8.40
CA GLY A 88 20.92 -14.61 -9.61
C GLY A 88 19.73 -15.58 -9.56
N LYS A 89 19.00 -15.68 -8.43
CA LYS A 89 17.76 -16.44 -8.34
C LYS A 89 16.56 -15.57 -8.71
N ALA A 90 15.74 -16.07 -9.64
CA ALA A 90 14.48 -15.44 -10.01
C ALA A 90 13.57 -15.25 -8.78
N PHE A 91 12.99 -14.07 -8.62
CA PHE A 91 12.04 -13.76 -7.56
C PHE A 91 10.62 -14.03 -8.04
N LEU A 92 9.93 -15.02 -7.45
CA LEU A 92 8.59 -15.51 -7.80
C LEU A 92 8.43 -16.04 -9.24
N HIS A 93 8.97 -15.35 -10.24
CA HIS A 93 8.95 -15.71 -11.65
C HIS A 93 10.15 -15.10 -12.40
N PRO A 94 10.75 -15.76 -13.41
CA PRO A 94 11.88 -15.22 -14.19
C PRO A 94 11.61 -13.91 -14.92
N ALA A 95 10.34 -13.60 -15.21
CA ALA A 95 9.93 -12.36 -15.87
C ALA A 95 9.78 -11.17 -14.92
N VAL A 96 9.91 -11.36 -13.60
CA VAL A 96 9.88 -10.25 -12.63
C VAL A 96 11.21 -9.52 -12.70
N HIS A 97 11.17 -8.29 -13.20
CA HIS A 97 12.34 -7.43 -13.39
C HIS A 97 12.67 -6.63 -12.12
N GLY A 98 11.64 -6.21 -11.39
CA GLY A 98 11.78 -5.43 -10.17
C GLY A 98 10.73 -5.78 -9.15
N ALA A 99 11.09 -5.63 -7.87
CA ALA A 99 10.17 -5.78 -6.75
C ALA A 99 10.49 -4.75 -5.68
N GLN A 100 9.46 -4.09 -5.17
CA GLN A 100 9.49 -3.31 -3.94
C GLN A 100 8.59 -3.98 -2.91
N ALA A 101 8.90 -3.77 -1.63
CA ALA A 101 8.16 -4.39 -0.54
C ALA A 101 8.06 -3.47 0.68
N GLY A 102 6.99 -3.67 1.45
CA GLY A 102 6.76 -3.02 2.73
C GLY A 102 6.11 -3.99 3.72
N ALA A 103 6.34 -3.76 5.01
CA ALA A 103 5.68 -4.48 6.09
C ALA A 103 4.94 -3.49 6.98
N MET A 104 3.70 -3.85 7.31
CA MET A 104 2.80 -3.09 8.17
C MET A 104 2.24 -3.99 9.26
N GLU A 105 2.38 -3.58 10.51
CA GLU A 105 1.83 -4.30 11.66
C GLU A 105 1.29 -3.34 12.71
N ALA A 106 0.04 -3.54 13.12
CA ALA A 106 -0.61 -2.68 14.10
C ALA A 106 -1.71 -3.40 14.90
N ALA A 107 -2.22 -2.72 15.92
CA ALA A 107 -3.34 -3.22 16.73
C ALA A 107 -4.62 -3.41 15.89
N THR A 108 -4.83 -2.56 14.88
CA THR A 108 -5.99 -2.55 13.98
C THR A 108 -5.58 -2.18 12.56
N ALA A 109 -6.43 -2.46 11.58
CA ALA A 109 -6.25 -1.92 10.23
C ALA A 109 -6.31 -0.38 10.24
N PRO A 110 -5.61 0.31 9.32
CA PRO A 110 -5.72 1.76 9.19
C PRO A 110 -7.16 2.11 8.79
N ARG A 111 -7.70 3.15 9.43
CA ARG A 111 -9.05 3.63 9.15
C ARG A 111 -9.12 4.40 7.84
N TYR A 112 -8.05 5.06 7.46
CA TYR A 112 -7.97 5.92 6.28
C TYR A 112 -6.96 5.36 5.30
N VAL A 113 -7.20 5.62 4.02
CA VAL A 113 -6.29 5.28 2.93
C VAL A 113 -5.79 6.53 2.25
N THR A 114 -4.63 6.43 1.59
CA THR A 114 -4.06 7.53 0.80
C THR A 114 -5.08 8.05 -0.21
N GLY A 115 -5.31 9.36 -0.18
CA GLY A 115 -6.31 10.07 -0.98
C GLY A 115 -7.61 10.37 -0.25
N ASP A 116 -7.87 9.79 0.92
CA ASP A 116 -9.07 10.14 1.70
C ASP A 116 -9.04 11.61 2.12
N ILE A 117 -10.19 12.29 2.00
CA ILE A 117 -10.35 13.62 2.58
C ILE A 117 -10.92 13.46 3.99
N VAL A 118 -10.18 13.97 4.96
CA VAL A 118 -10.54 13.93 6.38
C VAL A 118 -10.62 15.35 6.92
N ARG A 119 -11.36 15.52 8.02
CA ARG A 119 -11.36 16.76 8.77
C ARG A 119 -10.54 16.59 10.04
N VAL A 120 -9.77 17.60 10.39
CA VAL A 120 -8.91 17.59 11.56
C VAL A 120 -9.72 18.00 12.79
N ARG A 121 -9.67 17.18 13.84
CA ARG A 121 -10.34 17.40 15.12
C ARG A 121 -9.60 18.44 15.95
N ASP A 122 -10.27 18.93 16.98
CA ASP A 122 -9.64 19.76 18.00
C ASP A 122 -8.80 18.87 18.93
N SER A 123 -7.47 18.95 18.79
CA SER A 123 -6.49 18.27 19.62
C SER A 123 -5.26 19.17 19.82
N PRO A 124 -4.42 18.94 20.85
CA PRO A 124 -3.24 19.77 21.09
C PRO A 124 -2.32 19.89 19.87
N ASP A 125 -2.01 18.75 19.23
CA ASP A 125 -1.12 18.70 18.06
C ASP A 125 -1.74 19.46 16.87
N ALA A 126 -3.03 19.23 16.60
CA ALA A 126 -3.75 19.95 15.55
C ALA A 126 -3.84 21.46 15.80
N TYR A 127 -3.91 21.88 17.07
CA TYR A 127 -3.92 23.28 17.46
C TYR A 127 -2.56 23.93 17.25
N GLU A 128 -1.47 23.25 17.61
CA GLU A 128 -0.09 23.73 17.37
C GLU A 128 0.21 23.90 15.88
N LEU A 129 -0.32 23.00 15.05
CA LEU A 129 -0.20 23.07 13.59
C LEU A 129 -1.17 24.06 12.94
N GLY A 130 -2.12 24.63 13.70
CA GLY A 130 -3.15 25.54 13.17
C GLY A 130 -4.14 24.87 12.21
N LEU A 131 -4.33 23.55 12.32
CA LEU A 131 -5.14 22.73 11.41
C LEU A 131 -6.53 22.39 11.96
N VAL A 132 -6.87 22.81 13.18
CA VAL A 132 -8.17 22.47 13.79
C VAL A 132 -9.35 22.83 12.87
N GLY A 133 -10.14 21.82 12.50
CA GLY A 133 -11.30 21.95 11.64
C GLY A 133 -11.00 22.03 10.14
N ALA A 134 -9.73 22.02 9.73
CA ALA A 134 -9.33 22.01 8.33
C ALA A 134 -9.67 20.67 7.67
N GLU A 135 -9.90 20.72 6.35
CA GLU A 135 -9.97 19.53 5.52
C GLU A 135 -8.60 19.27 4.90
N VAL A 136 -8.12 18.04 5.03
CA VAL A 136 -6.80 17.63 4.57
C VAL A 136 -6.91 16.31 3.80
N ILE A 137 -5.94 16.07 2.90
CA ILE A 137 -5.89 14.82 2.15
C ILE A 137 -4.89 13.88 2.83
N VAL A 138 -5.33 12.67 3.14
CA VAL A 138 -4.52 11.64 3.75
C VAL A 138 -3.45 11.15 2.77
N GLY A 139 -2.20 11.13 3.23
CA GLY A 139 -1.05 10.53 2.59
C GLY A 139 -0.91 9.05 2.94
N HIS A 140 0.31 8.55 3.10
CA HIS A 140 0.55 7.14 3.42
C HIS A 140 0.35 6.88 4.93
N PRO A 141 -0.32 5.77 5.33
CA PRO A 141 -0.37 5.38 6.73
C PRO A 141 1.02 4.97 7.24
N ASP A 142 1.38 5.43 8.43
CA ASP A 142 2.61 5.08 9.13
C ASP A 142 2.33 4.84 10.62
N TYR A 143 3.32 4.38 11.39
CA TYR A 143 3.25 4.21 12.83
C TYR A 143 4.63 4.34 13.48
N ASP A 144 4.65 4.58 14.79
CA ASP A 144 5.90 4.51 15.55
C ASP A 144 6.44 3.06 15.55
N ALA A 145 7.56 2.85 14.84
CA ALA A 145 8.20 1.55 14.72
C ALA A 145 8.74 1.02 16.06
N ASP A 146 9.07 1.92 17.01
CA ASP A 146 9.58 1.57 18.34
C ASP A 146 8.47 1.06 19.26
N ALA A 147 7.21 1.41 18.98
CA ALA A 147 6.07 0.86 19.68
C ALA A 147 5.90 -0.64 19.35
N ARG A 148 5.47 -1.43 20.36
CA ARG A 148 5.24 -2.86 20.16
C ARG A 148 4.11 -3.08 19.15
N PRO A 149 4.21 -4.04 18.22
CA PRO A 149 3.25 -4.22 17.13
C PRO A 149 1.79 -4.31 17.58
N GLU A 150 1.53 -4.96 18.72
CA GLU A 150 0.18 -5.16 19.24
C GLU A 150 -0.51 -3.91 19.82
N VAL A 151 0.24 -2.80 19.98
CA VAL A 151 -0.29 -1.51 20.48
C VAL A 151 -0.03 -0.33 19.55
N ARG A 152 0.58 -0.56 18.39
CA ARG A 152 0.81 0.50 17.40
C ARG A 152 -0.51 1.10 16.93
N THR A 153 -0.50 2.43 16.82
CA THR A 153 -1.59 3.25 16.30
C THR A 153 -1.12 3.98 15.05
N TRP A 154 -2.05 4.20 14.13
CA TRP A 154 -1.74 4.85 12.86
C TRP A 154 -1.51 6.35 12.99
N ARG A 155 -0.57 6.83 12.19
CA ARG A 155 -0.32 8.22 11.86
C ARG A 155 -0.40 8.36 10.36
N TYR A 156 -0.66 9.58 9.90
CA TYR A 156 -0.80 9.88 8.50
C TYR A 156 -0.07 11.18 8.21
N SER A 157 0.74 11.17 7.17
CA SER A 157 1.11 12.42 6.52
C SER A 157 -0.16 13.03 5.91
N VAL A 158 -0.37 14.32 6.06
CA VAL A 158 -1.55 15.01 5.54
C VAL A 158 -1.13 16.15 4.63
N HIS A 159 -1.76 16.21 3.45
CA HIS A 159 -1.59 17.30 2.49
C HIS A 159 -2.63 18.37 2.75
N VAL A 160 -2.16 19.60 2.97
CA VAL A 160 -2.99 20.77 3.19
C VAL A 160 -3.07 21.57 1.89
N GLU A 161 -4.27 21.99 1.49
CA GLU A 161 -4.42 22.80 0.28
C GLU A 161 -3.63 24.11 0.37
N GLY A 162 -2.79 24.36 -0.64
CA GLY A 162 -1.95 25.55 -0.69
C GLY A 162 -0.64 25.46 0.09
N GLN A 163 -0.29 24.29 0.64
CA GLN A 163 1.00 24.03 1.27
C GLN A 163 1.79 22.98 0.47
N ASP A 164 3.12 23.19 0.41
CA ASP A 164 4.04 22.24 -0.25
C ASP A 164 4.54 21.16 0.72
N GLU A 165 4.49 21.43 2.03
CA GLU A 165 4.93 20.51 3.08
C GLU A 165 3.74 19.67 3.59
N THR A 166 4.05 18.47 4.10
CA THR A 166 3.09 17.58 4.74
C THR A 166 3.28 17.59 6.24
N GLU A 167 2.18 17.52 6.98
CA GLU A 167 2.19 17.40 8.44
C GLU A 167 1.81 15.99 8.88
N ASP A 168 2.27 15.53 10.04
CA ASP A 168 1.94 14.20 10.56
C ASP A 168 0.90 14.27 11.69
N LEU A 169 -0.27 13.68 11.47
CA LEU A 169 -1.35 13.60 12.46
C LEU A 169 -1.66 12.16 12.85
N THR A 170 -2.11 11.95 14.09
CA THR A 170 -2.54 10.62 14.54
C THR A 170 -3.95 10.29 14.03
N GLU A 171 -4.28 9.02 13.89
CA GLU A 171 -5.62 8.59 13.46
C GLU A 171 -6.75 9.15 14.34
N SER A 172 -6.48 9.34 15.65
CA SER A 172 -7.43 9.91 16.60
C SER A 172 -7.76 11.38 16.34
N ASP A 173 -6.85 12.12 15.67
CA ASP A 173 -7.02 13.53 15.33
C ASP A 173 -7.88 13.74 14.08
N LEU A 174 -8.31 12.67 13.43
CA LEU A 174 -8.98 12.74 12.14
C LEU A 174 -10.42 12.25 12.23
N GLU A 175 -11.32 12.91 11.50
CA GLU A 175 -12.69 12.47 11.27
C GLU A 175 -12.97 12.27 9.77
N PRO A 176 -13.69 11.19 9.39
CA PRO A 176 -13.96 10.92 7.98
C PRO A 176 -14.93 11.96 7.41
N THR A 177 -14.64 12.44 6.20
CA THR A 177 -15.66 13.16 5.41
C THR A 177 -16.41 12.23 4.45
N GLY A 178 -15.88 11.02 4.21
CA GLY A 178 -16.41 10.06 3.23
C GLY A 178 -16.05 10.37 1.77
N ARG A 179 -15.27 11.43 1.53
CA ARG A 179 -14.76 11.78 0.19
C ARG A 179 -13.34 11.26 0.00
N HIS A 180 -12.98 11.05 -1.26
CA HIS A 180 -11.69 10.52 -1.67
C HIS A 180 -11.24 11.23 -2.95
N VAL A 181 -9.95 11.53 -3.03
CA VAL A 181 -9.29 12.06 -4.22
C VAL A 181 -8.15 11.15 -4.65
N GLN A 182 -7.96 11.04 -5.95
CA GLN A 182 -6.90 10.23 -6.52
C GLN A 182 -5.60 11.04 -6.58
N LEU A 183 -4.68 10.78 -5.65
CA LEU A 183 -3.38 11.47 -5.59
C LEU A 183 -2.35 10.94 -6.60
N TYR A 184 -2.42 9.64 -6.94
CA TYR A 184 -1.56 8.98 -7.92
C TYR A 184 -2.43 8.37 -9.04
N GLY A 185 -1.92 8.39 -10.28
CA GLY A 185 -2.68 8.10 -11.51
C GLY A 185 -3.61 6.88 -11.46
N GLU A 186 -4.73 6.98 -12.18
CA GLU A 186 -5.82 6.02 -12.40
C GLU A 186 -5.65 4.61 -11.77
N ARG A 187 -6.17 4.43 -10.54
CA ARG A 187 -6.69 3.14 -10.06
C ARG A 187 -7.85 2.70 -10.94
N ILE A 188 -7.54 2.06 -12.08
CA ILE A 188 -8.56 1.39 -12.89
C ILE A 188 -8.98 0.14 -12.13
N ASN A 189 -10.14 0.20 -11.47
CA ASN A 189 -10.81 -0.99 -10.97
C ASN A 189 -11.24 -1.86 -12.16
N ILE A 190 -10.51 -2.94 -12.41
CA ILE A 190 -10.92 -3.98 -13.36
C ILE A 190 -11.92 -4.87 -12.63
N THR A 191 -13.18 -4.86 -13.07
CA THR A 191 -14.21 -5.78 -12.53
C THR A 191 -13.88 -7.23 -12.90
N HIS A 192 -14.54 -8.20 -12.23
CA HIS A 192 -14.33 -9.65 -12.40
C HIS A 192 -14.39 -10.13 -13.88
N ASP A 193 -14.97 -9.34 -14.78
CA ASP A 193 -15.12 -9.67 -16.21
C ASP A 193 -14.09 -8.99 -17.14
N GLY A 194 -13.05 -8.35 -16.59
CA GLY A 194 -11.93 -7.82 -17.40
C GLY A 194 -12.26 -6.57 -18.23
N VAL A 195 -13.36 -5.89 -17.94
CA VAL A 195 -13.75 -4.64 -18.60
C VAL A 195 -13.36 -3.45 -17.73
N ALA A 196 -12.56 -2.54 -18.29
CA ALA A 196 -12.29 -1.23 -17.71
C ALA A 196 -13.59 -0.39 -17.72
N MET A 197 -14.06 0.05 -16.56
CA MET A 197 -15.08 1.10 -16.52
C MET A 197 -14.43 2.44 -16.86
N GLY A 198 -14.42 2.79 -18.14
CA GLY A 198 -14.27 4.19 -18.54
C GLY A 198 -15.50 5.00 -18.06
N PRO A 199 -15.37 6.32 -17.86
CA PRO A 199 -16.50 7.17 -17.55
C PRO A 199 -17.54 7.04 -18.67
N SER A 200 -18.68 6.44 -18.35
CA SER A 200 -19.88 6.54 -19.19
C SER A 200 -20.22 8.01 -19.32
N GLY A 201 -20.17 8.52 -20.54
CA GLY A 201 -20.34 9.93 -20.84
C GLY A 201 -21.63 10.51 -20.27
N MET A 202 -21.54 11.75 -19.80
CA MET A 202 -22.65 12.69 -19.88
C MET A 202 -22.29 13.75 -20.92
N VAL A 203 -23.06 13.67 -22.02
CA VAL A 203 -23.55 14.72 -22.93
C VAL A 203 -22.64 15.89 -23.24
#